data_AF-A0A0S9F5K9-F1
#
_entry.id   AF-A0A0S9F5K9-F1
#
_cell.length_a   1.000
_cell.length_b   1.000
_cell.length_c   1.000
_cell.angle_alpha   90.00
_cell.angle_beta   90.00
_cell.angle_gamma   90.00
#
_symmetry.space_group_name_H-M   'P 1'
#
loop_
_entity.id
_entity.type
_entity.pdbx_description
1 polymer ?
#
loop_
_entity_poly.entity_id
_entity_poly.type
_entity_poly.pdbx_seq_one_letter_code
_entity_poly.pdbx_strand_id
1 'polypeptide(L)'
;MNSESPWADSAQQFQQIFGQSWSQALQSFQKMDLGASAPTAPQLQFSPSKLQALQQQYLDEAKQLWAQGLQGTPEVKDRRFSGEGWASNPVAAFSAAAYLLNARTLMGLADAVESDEKTKARIRFGVEQWMAAMAPSNFLAFNAEAQKKAIETKGESIAKGMQNLLHDITQGHVSMTDESLFEVGRNVATTEGAVVFENELFQLLEYKPLTAKVYERPFLLVPPCINKFYILDLQPENSLIRYAVEQGHRTFVVSWRNPDDTLAHKAWDDYVEDGAMAAIDVVQSITGAEQINALGFCVGGTILSNALAVLAARGEEPVASATFLTTLIDFSDTGILDVFIDEAFVKFREMQMGQGGLMKGQDLASTFSFLRPNDLVWNYVVGNYLKGETPPPFDLLYWNSDSTNLPGPFYAWYLRNFYLENRLVQPGKLTVCSEKMDLGQLTLPVYIYGSREDHIVPATAAYASTQVLPGKKRFVMGASGHIAGVINPPSKGKRSHWIRADSKFPATLDQWLEGATEHPGSWWTDWSGWLKGHAGKQIAAPKAYGKGTKFKAIEPAPGSYVKQKS
;
A
#
# COMPACT_ATOMS: atom_id res chain seq x y z
N MET A 1 -5.36 -30.21 -50.27
CA MET A 1 -5.80 -28.91 -49.71
C MET A 1 -6.66 -29.21 -48.50
N ASN A 2 -6.04 -29.39 -47.33
CA ASN A 2 -6.73 -29.40 -46.04
C ASN A 2 -6.14 -28.21 -45.27
N SER A 3 -6.85 -27.09 -45.24
CA SER A 3 -6.51 -25.95 -44.39
C SER A 3 -7.24 -26.15 -43.07
N GLU A 4 -6.59 -26.80 -42.12
CA GLU A 4 -6.99 -26.66 -40.72
C GLU A 4 -6.78 -25.19 -40.33
N SER A 5 -7.84 -24.59 -39.77
CA SER A 5 -7.87 -23.17 -39.44
C SER A 5 -6.83 -22.88 -38.34
N PRO A 6 -5.91 -21.90 -38.53
CA PRO A 6 -4.95 -21.48 -37.51
C PRO A 6 -5.60 -21.10 -36.16
N TRP A 7 -6.91 -20.82 -36.19
CA TRP A 7 -7.73 -20.49 -35.03
C TRP A 7 -7.99 -21.70 -34.11
N ALA A 8 -8.10 -22.91 -34.66
CA ALA A 8 -8.36 -24.12 -33.88
C ALA A 8 -7.12 -24.55 -33.07
N ASP A 9 -5.94 -24.46 -33.68
CA ASP A 9 -4.66 -24.73 -33.02
C ASP A 9 -4.34 -23.67 -31.97
N SER A 10 -4.63 -22.40 -32.26
CA SER A 10 -4.48 -21.28 -31.32
C SER A 10 -5.45 -21.41 -30.13
N ALA A 11 -6.69 -21.86 -30.37
CA ALA A 11 -7.67 -22.08 -29.31
C ALA A 11 -7.31 -23.28 -28.42
N GLN A 12 -6.76 -24.36 -28.99
CA GLN A 12 -6.24 -25.50 -28.22
C GLN A 12 -4.99 -25.15 -27.42
N GLN A 13 -4.05 -24.39 -28.00
CA GLN A 13 -2.91 -23.84 -27.27
C GLN A 13 -3.36 -22.89 -26.16
N PHE A 14 -4.34 -22.03 -26.42
CA PHE A 14 -4.91 -21.13 -25.41
C PHE A 14 -5.56 -21.92 -24.26
N GLN A 15 -6.32 -22.97 -24.56
CA GLN A 15 -6.95 -23.82 -23.55
C GLN A 15 -5.92 -24.62 -22.73
N GLN A 16 -4.81 -25.04 -23.35
CA GLN A 16 -3.70 -25.70 -22.66
C GLN A 16 -2.88 -24.72 -21.80
N ILE A 17 -2.55 -23.53 -22.30
CA ILE A 17 -1.78 -22.51 -21.59
C ILE A 17 -2.61 -21.94 -20.43
N PHE A 18 -3.91 -21.67 -20.65
CA PHE A 18 -4.81 -21.18 -19.61
C PHE A 18 -5.14 -22.26 -18.58
N GLY A 19 -5.28 -23.52 -19.01
CA GLY A 19 -5.44 -24.65 -18.10
C GLY A 19 -4.18 -24.89 -17.25
N GLN A 20 -2.99 -24.79 -17.85
CA GLN A 20 -1.72 -24.92 -17.15
C GLN A 20 -1.43 -23.73 -16.24
N SER A 21 -1.66 -22.49 -16.67
CA SER A 21 -1.47 -21.29 -15.87
C SER A 21 -2.49 -21.20 -14.74
N TRP A 22 -3.75 -21.61 -14.97
CA TRP A 22 -4.76 -21.71 -13.91
C TRP A 22 -4.44 -22.83 -12.93
N SER A 23 -3.93 -23.97 -13.40
CA SER A 23 -3.44 -25.04 -12.52
C SER A 23 -2.18 -24.64 -11.75
N GLN A 24 -1.30 -23.82 -12.33
CA GLN A 24 -0.11 -23.27 -11.68
C GLN A 24 -0.47 -22.16 -10.69
N ALA A 25 -1.48 -21.33 -10.99
CA ALA A 25 -2.04 -20.34 -10.09
C ALA A 25 -2.74 -21.02 -8.90
N LEU A 26 -3.56 -22.04 -9.16
CA LEU A 26 -4.15 -22.90 -8.12
C LEU A 26 -3.09 -23.65 -7.33
N GLN A 27 -2.01 -24.12 -7.98
CA GLN A 27 -0.86 -24.72 -7.29
C GLN A 27 -0.05 -23.68 -6.51
N SER A 28 0.03 -22.42 -6.94
CA SER A 28 0.65 -21.35 -6.15
C SER A 28 -0.22 -20.96 -4.97
N PHE A 29 -1.56 -21.04 -5.11
CA PHE A 29 -2.50 -20.95 -3.98
C PHE A 29 -2.36 -22.15 -3.02
N GLN A 30 -2.24 -23.38 -3.54
CA GLN A 30 -1.94 -24.59 -2.76
C GLN A 30 -0.49 -24.67 -2.24
N LYS A 31 0.42 -23.81 -2.71
CA LYS A 31 1.78 -23.66 -2.15
C LYS A 31 1.88 -22.48 -1.19
N MET A 32 0.95 -21.52 -1.30
CA MET A 32 0.69 -20.51 -0.27
C MET A 32 0.00 -21.14 0.93
N ASP A 33 -0.82 -22.17 0.71
CA ASP A 33 -1.45 -22.95 1.75
C ASP A 33 -0.64 -24.25 2.01
N LEU A 34 -0.03 -24.34 3.20
CA LEU A 34 0.32 -25.58 3.92
C LEU A 34 1.71 -26.19 3.75
N GLY A 35 2.64 -25.68 4.56
CA GLY A 35 3.67 -26.51 5.18
C GLY A 35 3.02 -27.49 6.19
N ALA A 36 3.13 -28.80 5.91
CA ALA A 36 3.05 -29.92 6.84
C ALA A 36 1.98 -29.88 7.97
N SER A 37 0.72 -29.79 7.58
CA SER A 37 -0.42 -30.55 8.09
C SER A 37 -1.65 -29.92 7.45
N ALA A 38 -2.48 -30.69 6.76
CA ALA A 38 -3.77 -30.16 6.32
C ALA A 38 -4.53 -29.72 7.58
N PRO A 39 -4.80 -28.42 7.79
CA PRO A 39 -5.73 -28.01 8.80
C PRO A 39 -7.03 -28.67 8.33
N THR A 40 -7.60 -29.53 9.17
CA THR A 40 -8.98 -29.94 8.98
C THR A 40 -9.78 -28.69 8.70
N ALA A 41 -10.36 -28.58 7.49
CA ALA A 41 -11.17 -27.42 7.11
C ALA A 41 -12.10 -27.12 8.29
N PRO A 42 -12.11 -25.88 8.81
CA PRO A 42 -12.84 -25.58 10.03
C PRO A 42 -14.28 -26.06 9.85
N GLN A 43 -14.77 -26.85 10.80
CA GLN A 43 -16.16 -27.31 10.75
C GLN A 43 -17.05 -26.06 10.81
N LEU A 44 -17.64 -25.70 9.67
CA LEU A 44 -18.50 -24.54 9.57
C LEU A 44 -19.77 -24.81 10.37
N GLN A 45 -19.90 -24.11 11.48
CA GLN A 45 -21.10 -24.10 12.29
C GLN A 45 -21.88 -22.81 12.01
N PHE A 46 -23.19 -22.92 11.98
CA PHE A 46 -24.08 -21.82 11.72
C PHE A 46 -25.24 -21.84 12.70
N SER A 47 -25.67 -20.66 13.14
CA SER A 47 -26.92 -20.53 13.87
C SER A 47 -28.10 -20.86 12.96
N PRO A 48 -29.00 -21.81 13.34
CA PRO A 48 -30.17 -22.15 12.54
C PRO A 48 -31.07 -20.94 12.24
N SER A 49 -31.19 -20.00 13.18
CA SER A 49 -31.99 -18.78 13.01
C SER A 49 -31.38 -17.81 12.01
N LYS A 50 -30.04 -17.63 12.03
CA LYS A 50 -29.34 -16.78 11.05
C LYS A 50 -29.44 -17.37 9.64
N LEU A 51 -29.28 -18.69 9.50
CA LEU A 51 -29.44 -19.37 8.21
C LEU A 51 -30.87 -19.22 7.68
N GLN A 52 -31.87 -19.42 8.53
CA GLN A 52 -33.26 -19.26 8.13
C GLN A 52 -33.58 -17.82 7.71
N ALA A 53 -33.06 -16.82 8.44
CA ALA A 53 -33.22 -15.42 8.08
C ALA A 53 -32.57 -15.09 6.72
N LEU A 54 -31.33 -15.54 6.49
CA LEU A 54 -30.64 -15.37 5.20
C LEU A 54 -31.37 -16.06 4.06
N GLN A 55 -31.90 -17.27 4.28
CA GLN A 55 -32.68 -18.01 3.29
C GLN A 55 -33.98 -17.27 2.94
N GLN A 56 -34.70 -16.78 3.95
CA GLN A 56 -35.93 -16.03 3.72
C GLN A 56 -35.65 -14.72 2.95
N GLN A 57 -34.62 -13.98 3.37
CA GLN A 57 -34.19 -12.77 2.68
C GLN A 57 -33.81 -13.04 1.21
N TYR A 58 -33.04 -14.09 0.95
CA TYR A 58 -32.67 -14.49 -0.42
C TYR A 58 -33.91 -14.80 -1.26
N LEU A 59 -34.87 -15.56 -0.74
CA LEU A 59 -36.09 -15.91 -1.47
C LEU A 59 -36.92 -14.67 -1.81
N ASP A 60 -37.01 -13.70 -0.89
CA ASP A 60 -37.77 -12.49 -1.10
C ASP A 60 -37.08 -11.54 -2.10
N GLU A 61 -35.77 -11.34 -1.99
CA GLU A 61 -34.99 -10.57 -2.97
C GLU A 61 -34.96 -11.25 -4.35
N ALA A 62 -34.87 -12.58 -4.42
CA ALA A 62 -34.92 -13.32 -5.67
C ALA A 62 -36.29 -13.17 -6.36
N LYS A 63 -37.40 -13.25 -5.62
CA LYS A 63 -38.74 -12.98 -6.17
C LYS A 63 -38.85 -11.55 -6.73
N GLN A 64 -38.34 -10.57 -6.00
CA GLN A 64 -38.32 -9.18 -6.46
C GLN A 64 -37.50 -9.01 -7.73
N LEU A 65 -36.30 -9.61 -7.79
CA LEU A 65 -35.46 -9.58 -8.98
C LEU A 65 -36.13 -10.22 -10.19
N TRP A 66 -36.77 -11.39 -10.02
CA TRP A 66 -37.55 -12.04 -11.08
C TRP A 66 -38.71 -11.17 -11.56
N ALA A 67 -39.45 -10.54 -10.64
CA ALA A 67 -40.53 -9.63 -10.99
C ALA A 67 -40.02 -8.39 -11.75
N GLN A 68 -38.90 -7.81 -11.33
CA GLN A 68 -38.24 -6.70 -12.03
C GLN A 68 -37.78 -7.10 -13.43
N GLY A 69 -37.15 -8.26 -13.58
CA GLY A 69 -36.72 -8.79 -14.87
C GLY A 69 -37.87 -9.05 -15.86
N LEU A 70 -39.07 -9.39 -15.36
CA LEU A 70 -40.28 -9.51 -16.18
C LEU A 70 -40.88 -8.15 -16.57
N GLN A 71 -40.65 -7.11 -15.77
CA GLN A 71 -41.18 -5.75 -15.99
C GLN A 71 -40.22 -4.82 -16.76
N GLY A 72 -38.96 -5.21 -16.93
CA GLY A 72 -37.96 -4.44 -17.67
C GLY A 72 -36.52 -4.75 -17.24
N THR A 73 -35.63 -3.78 -17.42
CA THR A 73 -34.23 -3.89 -17.01
C THR A 73 -34.10 -3.62 -15.50
N PRO A 74 -33.59 -4.58 -14.69
CA PRO A 74 -33.38 -4.33 -13.26
C PRO A 74 -32.30 -3.26 -13.04
N GLU A 75 -32.46 -2.46 -11.99
CA GLU A 75 -31.48 -1.44 -11.60
C GLU A 75 -30.26 -2.10 -10.93
N VAL A 76 -29.06 -1.79 -11.40
CA VAL A 76 -27.80 -2.34 -10.87
C VAL A 76 -26.96 -1.23 -10.26
N LYS A 77 -26.79 -1.25 -8.94
CA LYS A 77 -26.01 -0.26 -8.18
C LYS A 77 -24.62 -0.79 -7.86
N ASP A 78 -23.78 -0.92 -8.89
CA ASP A 78 -22.37 -1.28 -8.75
C ASP A 78 -21.57 -0.67 -9.92
N ARG A 79 -20.41 -0.09 -9.60
CA ARG A 79 -19.56 0.61 -10.58
C ARG A 79 -19.14 -0.30 -11.74
N ARG A 80 -18.95 -1.60 -11.51
CA ARG A 80 -18.56 -2.60 -12.53
C ARG A 80 -19.60 -2.76 -13.65
N PHE A 81 -20.86 -2.43 -13.36
CA PHE A 81 -21.99 -2.57 -14.28
C PHE A 81 -22.63 -1.22 -14.65
N SER A 82 -21.87 -0.12 -14.51
CA SER A 82 -22.38 1.25 -14.69
C SER A 82 -22.47 1.73 -16.14
N GLY A 83 -21.83 1.05 -17.08
CA GLY A 83 -21.79 1.49 -18.46
C GLY A 83 -23.01 1.09 -19.29
N GLU A 84 -23.22 1.78 -20.42
CA GLU A 84 -24.44 1.69 -21.22
C GLU A 84 -24.76 0.26 -21.69
N GLY A 85 -23.75 -0.58 -21.95
CA GLY A 85 -23.96 -1.95 -22.39
C GLY A 85 -24.69 -2.82 -21.35
N TRP A 86 -24.55 -2.48 -20.06
CA TRP A 86 -25.26 -3.13 -18.97
C TRP A 86 -26.68 -2.60 -18.80
N ALA A 87 -26.86 -1.28 -18.86
CA ALA A 87 -28.17 -0.65 -18.72
C ALA A 87 -29.11 -0.91 -19.91
N SER A 88 -28.56 -1.06 -21.12
CA SER A 88 -29.33 -1.24 -22.36
C SER A 88 -29.66 -2.71 -22.68
N ASN A 89 -29.06 -3.67 -21.99
CA ASN A 89 -29.24 -5.11 -22.23
C ASN A 89 -29.93 -5.78 -21.03
N PRO A 90 -31.22 -6.16 -21.13
CA PRO A 90 -31.97 -6.77 -20.02
C PRO A 90 -31.34 -8.06 -19.47
N VAL A 91 -30.73 -8.88 -20.33
CA VAL A 91 -30.07 -10.14 -19.91
C VAL A 91 -28.79 -9.85 -19.12
N ALA A 92 -28.02 -8.86 -19.56
CA ALA A 92 -26.80 -8.44 -18.88
C ALA A 92 -27.10 -7.79 -17.52
N ALA A 93 -28.09 -6.90 -17.46
CA ALA A 93 -28.55 -6.29 -16.22
C ALA A 93 -29.10 -7.34 -15.23
N PHE A 94 -29.90 -8.28 -15.71
CA PHE A 94 -30.42 -9.37 -14.87
C PHE A 94 -29.30 -10.25 -14.32
N SER A 95 -28.31 -10.58 -15.16
CA SER A 95 -27.14 -11.36 -14.76
C SER A 95 -26.28 -10.64 -13.72
N ALA A 96 -26.07 -9.33 -13.89
CA ALA A 96 -25.38 -8.48 -12.92
C ALA A 96 -26.15 -8.39 -11.59
N ALA A 97 -27.45 -8.16 -11.63
CA ALA A 97 -28.29 -8.11 -10.44
C ALA A 97 -28.37 -9.45 -9.70
N ALA A 98 -28.47 -10.57 -10.43
CA ALA A 98 -28.44 -11.92 -9.87
C ALA A 98 -27.08 -12.21 -9.22
N TYR A 99 -25.98 -11.84 -9.87
CA TYR A 99 -24.64 -11.95 -9.29
C TYR A 99 -24.53 -11.15 -7.98
N LEU A 100 -24.97 -9.88 -7.95
CA LEU A 100 -24.91 -9.05 -6.75
C LEU A 100 -25.76 -9.62 -5.60
N LEU A 101 -26.93 -10.17 -5.90
CA LEU A 101 -27.76 -10.87 -4.92
C LEU A 101 -26.99 -12.06 -4.31
N ASN A 102 -26.47 -12.96 -5.15
CA ASN A 102 -25.73 -14.12 -4.67
C ASN A 102 -24.46 -13.72 -3.89
N ALA A 103 -23.75 -12.68 -4.34
CA ALA A 103 -22.58 -12.16 -3.64
C ALA A 103 -22.94 -11.64 -2.23
N ARG A 104 -24.01 -10.84 -2.10
CA ARG A 104 -24.51 -10.39 -0.79
C ARG A 104 -24.89 -11.57 0.11
N THR A 105 -25.56 -12.57 -0.43
CA THR A 105 -25.98 -13.75 0.34
C THR A 105 -24.79 -14.58 0.80
N LEU A 106 -23.80 -14.81 -0.06
CA LEU A 106 -22.58 -15.54 0.32
C LEU A 106 -21.75 -14.79 1.37
N MET A 107 -21.68 -13.45 1.28
CA MET A 107 -21.08 -12.62 2.31
C MET A 107 -21.86 -12.71 3.63
N GLY A 108 -23.19 -12.67 3.57
CA GLY A 108 -24.04 -12.88 4.75
C GLY A 108 -23.84 -14.27 5.38
N LEU A 109 -23.63 -15.31 4.56
CA LEU A 109 -23.28 -16.65 5.04
C LEU A 109 -21.90 -16.65 5.72
N ALA A 110 -20.89 -15.99 5.14
CA ALA A 110 -19.58 -15.84 5.77
C ALA A 110 -19.68 -15.13 7.13
N ASP A 111 -20.50 -14.09 7.23
CA ASP A 111 -20.75 -13.37 8.49
C ASP A 111 -21.52 -14.21 9.52
N ALA A 112 -22.34 -15.15 9.06
CA ALA A 112 -23.13 -16.03 9.90
C ALA A 112 -22.34 -17.23 10.47
N VAL A 113 -21.12 -17.50 9.97
CA VAL A 113 -20.26 -18.57 10.50
C VAL A 113 -19.93 -18.31 11.96
N GLU A 114 -20.18 -19.31 12.80
CA GLU A 114 -19.80 -19.31 14.21
C GLU A 114 -18.34 -19.75 14.34
N SER A 115 -17.45 -18.77 14.42
CA SER A 115 -16.01 -18.95 14.61
C SER A 115 -15.41 -17.71 15.28
N ASP A 116 -14.14 -17.77 15.66
CA ASP A 116 -13.39 -16.59 16.08
C ASP A 116 -13.28 -15.55 14.93
N GLU A 117 -13.03 -14.29 15.29
CA GLU A 117 -13.04 -13.19 14.31
C GLU A 117 -11.99 -13.35 13.20
N LYS A 118 -10.83 -13.96 13.49
CA LYS A 118 -9.77 -14.18 12.50
C LYS A 118 -10.18 -15.25 11.49
N THR A 119 -10.76 -16.36 11.95
CA THR A 119 -11.33 -17.39 11.06
C THR A 119 -12.47 -16.82 10.20
N LYS A 120 -13.37 -16.02 10.79
CA LYS A 120 -14.45 -15.36 10.05
C LYS A 120 -13.92 -14.39 9.00
N ALA A 121 -12.90 -13.60 9.32
CA ALA A 121 -12.23 -12.71 8.38
C ALA A 121 -11.58 -13.49 7.22
N ARG A 122 -10.93 -14.65 7.49
CA ARG A 122 -10.41 -15.56 6.47
C ARG A 122 -11.48 -16.05 5.51
N ILE A 123 -12.61 -16.51 6.04
CA ILE A 123 -13.74 -16.99 5.23
C ILE A 123 -14.31 -15.84 4.40
N ARG A 124 -14.54 -14.68 5.03
CA ARG A 124 -15.05 -13.47 4.35
C ARG A 124 -14.16 -13.09 3.18
N PHE A 125 -12.85 -13.02 3.41
CA PHE A 125 -11.89 -12.71 2.36
C PHE A 125 -11.92 -13.74 1.23
N GLY A 126 -11.92 -15.04 1.55
CA GLY A 126 -12.00 -16.10 0.53
C GLY A 126 -13.27 -16.01 -0.32
N VAL A 127 -14.43 -15.72 0.30
CA VAL A 127 -15.69 -15.48 -0.40
C VAL A 127 -15.62 -14.23 -1.27
N GLU A 128 -15.02 -13.14 -0.78
CA GLU A 128 -14.84 -11.91 -1.54
C GLU A 128 -13.96 -12.13 -2.78
N GLN A 129 -12.83 -12.84 -2.64
CA GLN A 129 -11.94 -13.18 -3.76
C GLN A 129 -12.67 -14.05 -4.80
N TRP A 130 -13.41 -15.06 -4.34
CA TRP A 130 -14.17 -15.93 -5.24
C TRP A 130 -15.27 -15.16 -5.97
N MET A 131 -16.00 -14.29 -5.27
CA MET A 131 -17.00 -13.40 -5.88
C MET A 131 -16.39 -12.41 -6.86
N ALA A 132 -15.24 -11.82 -6.53
CA ALA A 132 -14.53 -10.91 -7.42
C ALA A 132 -14.14 -11.63 -8.73
N ALA A 133 -13.58 -12.84 -8.63
CA ALA A 133 -13.18 -13.63 -9.80
C ALA A 133 -14.36 -14.07 -10.68
N MET A 134 -15.49 -14.44 -10.06
CA MET A 134 -16.71 -14.91 -10.72
C MET A 134 -17.60 -13.77 -11.27
N ALA A 135 -17.17 -12.51 -11.17
CA ALA A 135 -17.98 -11.39 -11.64
C ALA A 135 -18.27 -11.52 -13.16
N PRO A 136 -19.54 -11.36 -13.61
CA PRO A 136 -19.90 -11.45 -15.03
C PRO A 136 -19.11 -10.50 -15.93
N SER A 137 -18.67 -9.37 -15.39
CA SER A 137 -17.80 -8.40 -16.07
C SER A 137 -16.49 -9.00 -16.56
N ASN A 138 -15.96 -10.03 -15.91
CA ASN A 138 -14.64 -10.60 -16.20
C ASN A 138 -14.64 -11.56 -17.39
N PHE A 139 -15.81 -11.90 -17.94
CA PHE A 139 -15.94 -12.90 -18.99
C PHE A 139 -16.56 -12.29 -20.24
N LEU A 140 -15.90 -12.41 -21.40
CA LEU A 140 -16.39 -11.89 -22.67
C LEU A 140 -17.82 -12.36 -23.00
N ALA A 141 -18.16 -13.62 -22.65
CA ALA A 141 -19.48 -14.19 -22.89
C ALA A 141 -20.63 -13.47 -22.16
N PHE A 142 -20.33 -12.78 -21.05
CA PHE A 142 -21.33 -12.08 -20.23
C PHE A 142 -21.12 -10.56 -20.20
N ASN A 143 -20.00 -10.06 -20.74
CA ASN A 143 -19.69 -8.64 -20.78
C ASN A 143 -20.22 -7.99 -22.06
N ALA A 144 -21.43 -7.44 -21.99
CA ALA A 144 -22.11 -6.80 -23.11
C ALA A 144 -21.33 -5.63 -23.73
N GLU A 145 -20.53 -4.91 -22.93
CA GLU A 145 -19.70 -3.81 -23.44
C GLU A 145 -18.51 -4.32 -24.25
N ALA A 146 -17.83 -5.36 -23.76
CA ALA A 146 -16.72 -5.97 -24.50
C ALA A 146 -17.21 -6.60 -25.80
N GLN A 147 -18.40 -7.23 -25.79
CA GLN A 147 -19.04 -7.74 -27.00
C GLN A 147 -19.37 -6.62 -27.99
N LYS A 148 -19.98 -5.53 -27.52
CA LYS A 148 -20.29 -4.36 -28.34
C LYS A 148 -19.01 -3.79 -28.97
N LYS A 149 -17.94 -3.62 -28.18
CA LYS A 149 -16.65 -3.13 -28.66
C LYS A 149 -16.01 -4.07 -29.70
N ALA A 150 -16.07 -5.38 -29.48
CA ALA A 150 -15.58 -6.37 -30.44
C ALA A 150 -16.33 -6.29 -31.77
N ILE A 151 -17.65 -6.08 -31.76
CA ILE A 151 -18.46 -5.90 -32.97
C ILE A 151 -18.09 -4.58 -33.67
N GLU A 152 -18.05 -3.47 -32.94
CA GLU A 152 -17.72 -2.14 -33.47
C GLU A 152 -16.33 -2.09 -34.11
N THR A 153 -15.35 -2.78 -33.51
CA THR A 153 -13.97 -2.85 -33.99
C THR A 153 -13.71 -4.03 -34.92
N LYS A 154 -14.74 -4.81 -35.30
CA LYS A 154 -14.62 -6.01 -36.13
C LYS A 154 -13.57 -7.01 -35.61
N GLY A 155 -13.46 -7.14 -34.29
CA GLY A 155 -12.55 -8.06 -33.60
C GLY A 155 -11.16 -7.51 -33.28
N GLU A 156 -10.81 -6.31 -33.75
CA GLU A 156 -9.51 -5.68 -33.46
C GLU A 156 -9.28 -5.48 -31.96
N SER A 157 -10.33 -5.14 -31.18
CA SER A 157 -10.22 -5.00 -29.72
C SER A 157 -9.78 -6.29 -29.02
N ILE A 158 -10.25 -7.44 -29.49
CA ILE A 158 -9.88 -8.75 -28.93
C ILE A 158 -8.45 -9.11 -29.33
N ALA A 159 -8.08 -8.85 -30.59
CA ALA A 159 -6.71 -9.09 -31.06
C ALA A 159 -5.69 -8.27 -30.25
N LYS A 160 -5.98 -6.98 -30.03
CA LYS A 160 -5.16 -6.12 -29.18
C LYS A 160 -5.17 -6.59 -27.72
N GLY A 161 -6.32 -7.01 -27.20
CA GLY A 161 -6.40 -7.56 -25.84
C GLY A 161 -5.58 -8.83 -25.62
N MET A 162 -5.50 -9.71 -26.63
CA MET A 162 -4.61 -10.87 -26.62
C MET A 162 -3.13 -10.48 -26.65
N GLN A 163 -2.77 -9.47 -27.44
CA GLN A 163 -1.41 -8.94 -27.46
C GLN A 163 -1.02 -8.38 -26.08
N ASN A 164 -1.93 -7.62 -25.45
CA ASN A 164 -1.73 -7.13 -24.08
C ASN A 164 -1.53 -8.29 -23.09
N LEU A 165 -2.38 -9.34 -23.15
CA LEU A 165 -2.23 -10.51 -22.28
C LEU A 165 -0.89 -11.23 -22.47
N LEU A 166 -0.45 -11.43 -23.71
CA LEU A 166 0.84 -12.07 -23.99
C LEU A 166 2.03 -11.23 -23.49
N HIS A 167 1.92 -9.90 -23.62
CA HIS A 167 2.89 -8.96 -23.07
C HIS A 167 2.94 -9.06 -21.53
N ASP A 168 1.79 -9.08 -20.87
CA ASP A 168 1.64 -9.21 -19.41
C ASP A 168 2.16 -10.55 -18.87
N ILE A 169 1.94 -11.65 -19.60
CA ILE A 169 2.54 -12.95 -19.27
C ILE A 169 4.07 -12.90 -19.36
N THR A 170 4.61 -12.18 -20.35
CA THR A 170 6.06 -12.08 -20.56
C THR A 170 6.74 -11.22 -19.48
N GLN A 171 6.10 -10.12 -19.06
CA GLN A 171 6.63 -9.24 -17.99
C GLN A 171 6.37 -9.79 -16.58
N GLY A 172 5.41 -10.71 -16.41
CA GLY A 172 5.13 -11.40 -15.15
C GLY A 172 4.12 -10.72 -14.22
N HIS A 173 3.47 -9.62 -14.66
CA HIS A 173 2.41 -8.95 -13.92
C HIS A 173 1.41 -8.27 -14.88
N VAL A 174 0.21 -7.94 -14.36
CA VAL A 174 -0.83 -7.22 -15.10
C VAL A 174 -0.41 -5.75 -15.27
N SER A 175 -0.41 -5.22 -16.48
CA SER A 175 -0.11 -3.80 -16.72
C SER A 175 -1.28 -2.92 -16.26
N MET A 176 -1.05 -2.07 -15.26
CA MET A 176 -2.06 -1.14 -14.74
C MET A 176 -1.88 0.30 -15.24
N THR A 177 -0.77 0.58 -15.94
CA THR A 177 -0.44 1.86 -16.58
C THR A 177 0.50 1.60 -17.75
N ASP A 178 0.58 2.54 -18.69
CA ASP A 178 1.66 2.53 -19.68
C ASP A 178 2.98 2.97 -19.03
N GLU A 179 3.84 2.00 -18.70
CA GLU A 179 5.13 2.23 -18.05
C GLU A 179 6.15 2.92 -18.97
N SER A 180 5.98 2.83 -20.30
CA SER A 180 6.90 3.43 -21.27
C SER A 180 6.90 4.96 -21.22
N LEU A 181 5.86 5.54 -20.61
CA LEU A 181 5.68 6.97 -20.45
C LEU A 181 6.34 7.53 -19.19
N PHE A 182 6.91 6.70 -18.31
CA PHE A 182 7.54 7.13 -17.06
C PHE A 182 9.00 6.68 -16.96
N GLU A 183 9.85 7.59 -16.49
CA GLU A 183 11.28 7.37 -16.30
C GLU A 183 11.75 8.13 -15.05
N VAL A 184 12.27 7.38 -14.08
CA VAL A 184 12.73 7.91 -12.78
C VAL A 184 13.92 8.84 -12.97
N GLY A 185 13.76 10.09 -12.54
CA GLY A 185 14.71 11.19 -12.71
C GLY A 185 14.52 12.01 -13.97
N ARG A 186 13.55 11.67 -14.85
CA ARG A 186 13.22 12.45 -16.04
C ARG A 186 11.85 13.10 -15.96
N ASN A 187 10.83 12.35 -15.57
CA ASN A 187 9.46 12.87 -15.43
C ASN A 187 8.73 12.42 -14.16
N VAL A 188 9.32 11.49 -13.39
CA VAL A 188 8.97 11.24 -11.98
C VAL A 188 10.24 11.34 -11.14
N ALA A 189 10.15 11.67 -9.84
CA ALA A 189 11.31 11.91 -8.98
C ALA A 189 12.23 13.04 -9.50
N THR A 190 11.64 14.15 -9.92
CA THR A 190 12.35 15.24 -10.62
C THR A 190 12.63 16.47 -9.75
N THR A 191 12.37 16.42 -8.44
CA THR A 191 12.71 17.56 -7.59
C THR A 191 14.24 17.70 -7.50
N GLU A 192 14.75 18.90 -7.83
CA GLU A 192 16.20 19.14 -7.91
C GLU A 192 16.88 18.90 -6.55
N GLY A 193 17.94 18.10 -6.56
CA GLY A 193 18.71 17.76 -5.37
C GLY A 193 20.00 17.03 -5.72
N ALA A 194 20.70 16.54 -4.70
CA ALA A 194 21.91 15.73 -4.86
C ALA A 194 21.99 14.64 -3.79
N VAL A 195 22.63 13.52 -4.14
CA VAL A 195 23.11 12.54 -3.16
C VAL A 195 24.28 13.16 -2.40
N VAL A 196 24.19 13.25 -1.07
CA VAL A 196 25.20 13.87 -0.19
C VAL A 196 25.90 12.87 0.73
N PHE A 197 25.38 11.64 0.78
CA PHE A 197 25.95 10.51 1.50
C PHE A 197 25.42 9.22 0.88
N GLU A 198 26.22 8.16 0.94
CA GLU A 198 25.78 6.82 0.59
C GLU A 198 26.49 5.78 1.46
N ASN A 199 25.77 4.71 1.79
CA ASN A 199 26.34 3.49 2.33
C ASN A 199 25.73 2.29 1.60
N GLU A 200 25.95 1.08 2.12
CA GLU A 200 25.44 -0.13 1.46
C GLU A 200 23.91 -0.23 1.44
N LEU A 201 23.20 0.44 2.37
CA LEU A 201 21.74 0.35 2.54
C LEU A 201 20.96 1.48 1.88
N PHE A 202 21.52 2.71 1.82
CA PHE A 202 20.80 3.86 1.29
C PHE A 202 21.71 4.95 0.73
N GLN A 203 21.11 5.79 -0.11
CA GLN A 203 21.62 7.10 -0.50
C GLN A 203 20.83 8.19 0.23
N LEU A 204 21.50 9.17 0.82
CA LEU A 204 20.86 10.34 1.41
C LEU A 204 20.79 11.46 0.38
N LEU A 205 19.56 11.86 0.04
CA LEU A 205 19.30 12.98 -0.85
C LEU A 205 19.16 14.28 -0.05
N GLU A 206 19.78 15.37 -0.49
CA GLU A 206 19.47 16.73 -0.06
C GLU A 206 18.84 17.49 -1.23
N TYR A 207 17.66 18.07 -1.00
CA TYR A 207 16.94 18.83 -2.02
C TYR A 207 17.31 20.31 -2.02
N LYS A 208 17.30 20.90 -3.22
CA LYS A 208 17.62 22.31 -3.41
C LYS A 208 16.56 23.19 -2.74
N PRO A 209 16.94 24.15 -1.90
CA PRO A 209 16.00 25.14 -1.38
C PRO A 209 15.29 25.89 -2.51
N LEU A 210 13.96 25.98 -2.45
CA LEU A 210 13.13 26.77 -3.37
C LEU A 210 12.75 28.15 -2.81
N THR A 211 13.28 28.49 -1.62
CA THR A 211 13.05 29.75 -0.91
C THR A 211 14.39 30.41 -0.54
N ALA A 212 14.42 31.74 -0.43
CA ALA A 212 15.63 32.47 -0.03
C ALA A 212 16.05 32.19 1.43
N LYS A 213 15.10 31.79 2.27
CA LYS A 213 15.31 31.38 3.66
C LYS A 213 14.64 30.04 3.92
N VAL A 214 15.30 29.21 4.70
CA VAL A 214 14.79 27.93 5.19
C VAL A 214 14.74 27.91 6.71
N TYR A 215 14.00 26.99 7.29
CA TYR A 215 14.02 26.76 8.74
C TYR A 215 15.37 26.17 9.20
N GLU A 216 15.81 26.57 10.39
CA GLU A 216 17.12 26.16 10.92
C GLU A 216 17.19 24.68 11.29
N ARG A 217 16.07 24.08 11.73
CA ARG A 217 16.00 22.63 11.94
C ARG A 217 15.73 21.96 10.60
N PRO A 218 16.64 21.08 10.12
CA PRO A 218 16.43 20.35 8.89
C PRO A 218 15.31 19.32 9.04
N PHE A 219 14.83 18.82 7.91
CA PHE A 219 13.73 17.88 7.85
C PHE A 219 14.15 16.61 7.10
N LEU A 220 14.11 15.46 7.78
CA LEU A 220 14.47 14.15 7.23
C LEU A 220 13.22 13.32 6.97
N LEU A 221 13.08 12.77 5.76
CA LEU A 221 12.07 11.76 5.46
C LEU A 221 12.73 10.38 5.41
N VAL A 222 12.08 9.41 6.04
CA VAL A 222 12.37 7.98 6.03
C VAL A 222 11.18 7.26 5.33
N PRO A 223 11.23 7.13 4.00
CA PRO A 223 10.22 6.43 3.21
C PRO A 223 10.22 4.92 3.49
N PRO A 224 9.23 4.15 3.01
CA PRO A 224 9.26 2.71 3.10
C PRO A 224 10.39 2.11 2.26
N CYS A 225 10.87 0.92 2.64
CA CYS A 225 11.84 0.11 1.89
C CYS A 225 11.19 -1.08 1.15
N ILE A 226 9.84 -1.15 1.14
CA ILE A 226 9.02 -2.15 0.43
C ILE A 226 8.78 -1.77 -1.04
N ASN A 227 8.66 -0.46 -1.29
CA ASN A 227 8.65 0.17 -2.60
C ASN A 227 9.55 1.40 -2.53
N LYS A 228 9.81 2.03 -3.67
CA LYS A 228 10.77 3.13 -3.76
C LYS A 228 10.23 4.44 -3.17
N PHE A 229 11.14 5.32 -2.75
CA PHE A 229 10.77 6.57 -2.07
C PHE A 229 9.92 7.53 -2.90
N TYR A 230 10.02 7.45 -4.23
CA TYR A 230 9.50 8.48 -5.14
C TYR A 230 7.96 8.57 -5.18
N ILE A 231 7.24 7.73 -4.44
CA ILE A 231 5.83 8.00 -4.12
C ILE A 231 5.62 9.33 -3.42
N LEU A 232 6.63 9.79 -2.67
CA LEU A 232 6.62 11.11 -2.02
C LEU A 232 7.14 12.23 -2.94
N ASP A 233 7.67 11.89 -4.13
CA ASP A 233 8.19 12.81 -5.15
C ASP A 233 7.82 12.32 -6.56
N LEU A 234 6.53 12.17 -6.86
CA LEU A 234 6.07 11.69 -8.17
C LEU A 234 6.33 12.75 -9.25
N GLN A 235 5.32 13.48 -9.66
CA GLN A 235 5.42 14.63 -10.56
C GLN A 235 5.46 15.94 -9.75
N PRO A 236 5.92 17.06 -10.33
CA PRO A 236 5.99 18.34 -9.61
C PRO A 236 4.67 18.76 -8.94
N GLU A 237 3.52 18.46 -9.55
CA GLU A 237 2.20 18.81 -9.05
C GLU A 237 1.68 17.94 -7.89
N ASN A 238 2.28 16.78 -7.63
CA ASN A 238 1.86 15.82 -6.61
C ASN A 238 3.04 15.31 -5.76
N SER A 239 4.13 16.07 -5.70
CA SER A 239 5.29 15.80 -4.84
C SER A 239 5.14 16.42 -3.45
N LEU A 240 5.11 15.57 -2.42
CA LEU A 240 5.15 16.00 -1.01
C LEU A 240 6.54 16.56 -0.64
N ILE A 241 7.60 15.97 -1.19
CA ILE A 241 8.98 16.42 -0.99
C ILE A 241 9.15 17.85 -1.52
N ARG A 242 8.73 18.08 -2.76
CA ARG A 242 8.75 19.43 -3.36
C ARG A 242 7.92 20.40 -2.53
N TYR A 243 6.73 20.00 -2.11
CA TYR A 243 5.89 20.83 -1.26
C TYR A 243 6.59 21.24 0.05
N ALA A 244 7.26 20.30 0.75
CA ALA A 244 8.02 20.60 1.96
C ALA A 244 9.17 21.61 1.71
N VAL A 245 9.87 21.46 0.59
CA VAL A 245 10.91 22.39 0.15
C VAL A 245 10.33 23.78 -0.13
N GLU A 246 9.17 23.87 -0.80
CA GLU A 246 8.45 25.12 -1.07
C GLU A 246 7.94 25.80 0.21
N GLN A 247 7.61 25.01 1.26
CA GLN A 247 7.27 25.54 2.59
C GLN A 247 8.50 26.03 3.39
N GLY A 248 9.71 25.93 2.82
CA GLY A 248 10.94 26.44 3.43
C GLY A 248 11.63 25.45 4.37
N HIS A 249 11.35 24.15 4.28
CA HIS A 249 12.12 23.13 5.01
C HIS A 249 13.37 22.71 4.22
N ARG A 250 14.53 22.70 4.89
CA ARG A 250 15.75 22.09 4.35
C ARG A 250 15.58 20.57 4.39
N THR A 251 15.26 19.98 3.25
CA THR A 251 14.69 18.64 3.17
C THR A 251 15.71 17.59 2.73
N PHE A 252 15.77 16.49 3.48
CA PHE A 252 16.59 15.32 3.23
C PHE A 252 15.72 14.07 3.13
N VAL A 253 16.11 13.11 2.28
CA VAL A 253 15.33 11.87 2.07
C VAL A 253 16.25 10.67 2.01
N VAL A 254 15.89 9.62 2.75
CA VAL A 254 16.51 8.29 2.63
C VAL A 254 16.00 7.61 1.36
N SER A 255 16.89 7.35 0.41
CA SER A 255 16.63 6.52 -0.77
C SER A 255 17.25 5.14 -0.55
N TRP A 256 16.44 4.19 -0.09
CA TRP A 256 16.86 2.81 0.14
C TRP A 256 17.40 2.15 -1.13
N ARG A 257 18.45 1.35 -0.98
CA ARG A 257 18.94 0.44 -2.02
C ARG A 257 17.97 -0.70 -2.21
N ASN A 258 17.81 -1.16 -3.45
CA ASN A 258 17.12 -2.42 -3.69
C ASN A 258 18.06 -3.58 -3.37
N PRO A 259 17.77 -4.42 -2.35
CA PRO A 259 18.66 -5.50 -1.94
C PRO A 259 18.89 -6.53 -3.05
N ASP A 260 20.16 -6.87 -3.26
CA ASP A 260 20.61 -8.02 -4.04
C ASP A 260 21.21 -9.08 -3.10
N ASP A 261 21.77 -10.16 -3.66
CA ASP A 261 22.36 -11.26 -2.87
C ASP A 261 23.47 -10.78 -1.91
N THR A 262 24.12 -9.65 -2.17
CA THR A 262 25.15 -9.09 -1.28
C THR A 262 24.56 -8.57 0.03
N LEU A 263 23.28 -8.19 0.04
CA LEU A 263 22.55 -7.70 1.21
C LEU A 263 21.54 -8.70 1.78
N ALA A 264 21.49 -9.91 1.24
CA ALA A 264 20.52 -10.94 1.64
C ALA A 264 20.63 -11.37 3.11
N HIS A 265 21.72 -11.05 3.78
CA HIS A 265 21.98 -11.34 5.20
C HIS A 265 21.57 -10.20 6.14
N LYS A 266 21.23 -9.01 5.62
CA LYS A 266 20.86 -7.86 6.44
C LYS A 266 19.57 -8.12 7.22
N ALA A 267 19.53 -7.64 8.46
CA ALA A 267 18.45 -7.82 9.40
C ALA A 267 17.76 -6.49 9.73
N TRP A 268 16.75 -6.53 10.59
CA TRP A 268 16.02 -5.33 11.02
C TRP A 268 16.93 -4.28 11.65
N ASP A 269 17.84 -4.72 12.53
CA ASP A 269 18.77 -3.85 13.25
C ASP A 269 19.66 -3.04 12.29
N ASP A 270 20.11 -3.62 11.17
CA ASP A 270 20.91 -2.90 10.17
C ASP A 270 20.13 -1.70 9.58
N TYR A 271 18.83 -1.85 9.29
CA TYR A 271 18.02 -0.76 8.74
C TYR A 271 17.72 0.32 9.78
N VAL A 272 17.72 -0.04 11.07
CA VAL A 272 17.53 0.90 12.17
C VAL A 272 18.84 1.67 12.43
N GLU A 273 19.95 0.97 12.63
CA GLU A 273 21.26 1.55 13.00
C GLU A 273 21.97 2.16 11.79
N ASP A 274 22.27 1.36 10.77
CA ASP A 274 22.98 1.80 9.57
C ASP A 274 22.07 2.48 8.54
N GLY A 275 20.75 2.48 8.77
CA GLY A 275 19.76 3.20 7.96
C GLY A 275 19.29 4.49 8.62
N ALA A 276 18.22 4.40 9.42
CA ALA A 276 17.55 5.58 9.95
C ALA A 276 18.41 6.39 10.94
N MET A 277 19.12 5.74 11.87
CA MET A 277 19.99 6.43 12.83
C MET A 277 21.19 7.08 12.10
N ALA A 278 21.86 6.33 11.22
CA ALA A 278 22.92 6.89 10.37
C ALA A 278 22.44 8.10 9.54
N ALA A 279 21.22 8.07 9.00
CA ALA A 279 20.65 9.21 8.27
C ALA A 279 20.45 10.44 9.17
N ILE A 280 19.96 10.25 10.40
CA ILE A 280 19.81 11.33 11.40
C ILE A 280 21.19 11.96 11.68
N ASP A 281 22.20 11.14 11.98
CA ASP A 281 23.56 11.59 12.30
C ASP A 281 24.22 12.36 11.15
N VAL A 282 24.04 11.87 9.92
CA VAL A 282 24.56 12.53 8.72
C VAL A 282 23.89 13.88 8.51
N VAL A 283 22.56 13.98 8.68
CA VAL A 283 21.83 15.25 8.56
C VAL A 283 22.31 16.26 9.61
N GLN A 284 22.48 15.84 10.88
CA GLN A 284 23.04 16.70 11.93
C GLN A 284 24.48 17.13 11.58
N SER A 285 25.31 16.21 11.07
CA SER A 285 26.69 16.50 10.66
C SER A 285 26.77 17.55 9.53
N ILE A 286 25.91 17.42 8.51
CA ILE A 286 25.81 18.34 7.37
C ILE A 286 25.30 19.71 7.82
N THR A 287 24.28 19.75 8.66
CA THR A 287 23.58 20.98 9.00
C THR A 287 24.18 21.71 10.20
N GLY A 288 24.84 20.98 11.10
CA GLY A 288 25.24 21.47 12.42
C GLY A 288 24.07 21.66 13.40
N ALA A 289 22.87 21.19 13.06
CA ALA A 289 21.71 21.29 13.94
C ALA A 289 21.80 20.27 15.08
N GLU A 290 21.51 20.71 16.31
CA GLU A 290 21.43 19.84 17.48
C GLU A 290 20.23 18.88 17.39
N GLN A 291 19.12 19.34 16.82
CA GLN A 291 17.95 18.49 16.57
C GLN A 291 17.38 18.72 15.17
N ILE A 292 16.79 17.66 14.61
CA ILE A 292 16.10 17.67 13.32
C ILE A 292 14.60 17.42 13.50
N ASN A 293 13.80 17.68 12.47
CA ASN A 293 12.45 17.12 12.37
C ASN A 293 12.49 15.89 11.47
N ALA A 294 11.70 14.87 11.77
CA ALA A 294 11.68 13.63 11.01
C ALA A 294 10.26 13.25 10.56
N LEU A 295 10.16 12.54 9.45
CA LEU A 295 8.92 11.94 8.97
C LEU A 295 9.20 10.51 8.53
N GLY A 296 8.36 9.58 8.96
CA GLY A 296 8.34 8.22 8.45
C GLY A 296 7.02 7.90 7.77
N PHE A 297 7.08 7.12 6.70
CA PHE A 297 5.91 6.70 5.92
C PHE A 297 5.85 5.16 5.82
N CYS A 298 4.68 4.58 6.11
CA CYS A 298 4.47 3.13 6.10
C CYS A 298 5.54 2.42 6.97
N VAL A 299 6.22 1.38 6.48
CA VAL A 299 7.29 0.69 7.22
C VAL A 299 8.47 1.61 7.55
N GLY A 300 8.71 2.68 6.78
CA GLY A 300 9.70 3.70 7.13
C GLY A 300 9.37 4.46 8.41
N GLY A 301 8.08 4.59 8.73
CA GLY A 301 7.61 5.07 10.03
C GLY A 301 7.88 4.09 11.16
N THR A 302 7.71 2.78 10.91
CA THR A 302 8.06 1.74 11.88
C THR A 302 9.57 1.72 12.14
N ILE A 303 10.40 1.82 11.10
CA ILE A 303 11.85 1.91 11.24
C ILE A 303 12.23 3.17 12.03
N LEU A 304 11.66 4.33 11.68
CA LEU A 304 11.92 5.58 12.39
C LEU A 304 11.51 5.50 13.87
N SER A 305 10.35 4.94 14.21
CA SER A 305 9.93 4.82 15.62
C SER A 305 10.86 3.91 16.42
N ASN A 306 11.41 2.86 15.80
CA ASN A 306 12.40 1.98 16.43
C ASN A 306 13.74 2.71 16.62
N ALA A 307 14.22 3.44 15.60
CA ALA A 307 15.42 4.26 15.70
C ALA A 307 15.31 5.28 16.84
N LEU A 308 14.18 5.99 16.95
CA LEU A 308 13.93 6.93 18.03
C LEU A 308 13.93 6.24 19.41
N ALA A 309 13.37 5.03 19.51
CA ALA A 309 13.34 4.28 20.77
C ALA A 309 14.73 3.77 21.18
N VAL A 310 15.55 3.32 20.22
CA VAL A 310 16.96 2.97 20.45
C VAL A 310 17.74 4.18 20.94
N LEU A 311 17.61 5.33 20.25
CA LEU A 311 18.27 6.57 20.63
C LEU A 311 17.85 7.03 22.03
N ALA A 312 16.55 7.00 22.34
CA ALA A 312 16.05 7.34 23.67
C ALA A 312 16.60 6.41 24.77
N ALA A 313 16.67 5.09 24.52
CA ALA A 313 17.28 4.14 25.44
C ALA A 313 18.78 4.40 25.67
N ARG A 314 19.48 4.93 24.65
CA ARG A 314 20.88 5.39 24.74
C ARG A 314 21.02 6.78 25.39
N GLY A 315 19.91 7.46 25.70
CA GLY A 315 19.89 8.82 26.28
C GLY A 315 20.08 9.94 25.27
N GLU A 316 19.81 9.67 23.99
CA GLU A 316 19.99 10.59 22.87
C GLU A 316 18.63 11.06 22.32
N GLU A 317 18.47 12.36 22.10
CA GLU A 317 17.23 12.96 21.58
C GLU A 317 17.48 13.86 20.34
N PRO A 318 18.02 13.33 19.22
CA PRO A 318 18.39 14.14 18.05
C PRO A 318 17.18 14.62 17.22
N VAL A 319 15.95 14.23 17.56
CA VAL A 319 14.74 14.57 16.80
C VAL A 319 13.78 15.41 17.66
N ALA A 320 13.53 16.64 17.21
CA ALA A 320 12.67 17.62 17.88
C ALA A 320 11.18 17.34 17.67
N SER A 321 10.79 16.75 16.53
CA SER A 321 9.42 16.30 16.27
C SER A 321 9.39 15.21 15.19
N ALA A 322 8.40 14.32 15.27
CA ALA A 322 8.23 13.22 14.32
C ALA A 322 6.85 13.23 13.67
N THR A 323 6.80 12.92 12.38
CA THR A 323 5.56 12.69 11.62
C THR A 323 5.47 11.22 11.23
N PHE A 324 4.34 10.57 11.47
CA PHE A 324 4.06 9.19 11.05
C PHE A 324 2.89 9.18 10.09
N LEU A 325 3.17 8.87 8.81
CA LEU A 325 2.16 8.78 7.76
C LEU A 325 1.78 7.32 7.54
N THR A 326 0.50 6.98 7.75
CA THR A 326 -0.07 5.63 7.55
C THR A 326 0.90 4.54 8.03
N THR A 327 1.33 4.65 9.28
CA THR A 327 2.38 3.84 9.89
C THR A 327 1.76 2.91 10.92
N LEU A 328 2.18 1.65 10.91
CA LEU A 328 1.88 0.72 12.00
C LEU A 328 2.96 0.85 13.08
N ILE A 329 2.52 1.30 14.26
CA ILE A 329 3.29 1.26 15.52
C ILE A 329 2.68 0.19 16.43
N ASP A 330 1.35 0.19 16.53
CA ASP A 330 0.56 -0.89 17.11
C ASP A 330 0.05 -1.81 16.00
N PHE A 331 0.46 -3.08 16.04
CA PHE A 331 0.11 -4.12 15.07
C PHE A 331 -1.04 -5.01 15.58
N SER A 332 -1.85 -4.55 16.54
CA SER A 332 -3.02 -5.32 17.02
C SER A 332 -4.12 -5.49 15.97
N ASP A 333 -4.23 -4.55 15.03
CA ASP A 333 -5.19 -4.56 13.91
C ASP A 333 -4.45 -4.26 12.61
N THR A 334 -3.85 -5.27 12.00
CA THR A 334 -3.08 -5.11 10.75
C THR A 334 -3.95 -5.20 9.49
N GLY A 335 -5.28 -5.09 9.67
CA GLY A 335 -6.25 -5.23 8.60
C GLY A 335 -6.22 -6.62 7.97
N ILE A 336 -6.37 -6.66 6.65
CA ILE A 336 -6.55 -7.92 5.92
C ILE A 336 -5.30 -8.80 5.90
N LEU A 337 -4.11 -8.26 6.17
CA LEU A 337 -2.88 -9.05 6.20
C LEU A 337 -2.86 -10.05 7.36
N ASP A 338 -3.55 -9.75 8.48
CA ASP A 338 -3.61 -10.64 9.65
C ASP A 338 -4.17 -12.03 9.30
N VAL A 339 -5.07 -12.08 8.32
CA VAL A 339 -5.67 -13.32 7.77
C VAL A 339 -4.60 -14.33 7.38
N PHE A 340 -3.46 -13.90 6.84
CA PHE A 340 -2.42 -14.80 6.33
C PHE A 340 -1.31 -15.10 7.34
N ILE A 341 -1.31 -14.43 8.49
CA ILE A 341 -0.20 -14.47 9.42
C ILE A 341 -0.59 -15.29 10.64
N ASP A 342 0.05 -16.45 10.80
CA ASP A 342 -0.01 -17.26 12.00
C ASP A 342 1.35 -17.88 12.31
N GLU A 343 1.44 -18.57 13.45
CA GLU A 343 2.68 -19.17 13.95
C GLU A 343 3.32 -20.13 12.93
N ALA A 344 2.51 -20.90 12.20
CA ALA A 344 3.01 -21.87 11.23
C ALA A 344 3.59 -21.15 10.00
N PHE A 345 2.88 -20.14 9.49
CA PHE A 345 3.37 -19.30 8.39
C PHE A 345 4.66 -18.58 8.74
N VAL A 346 4.74 -17.96 9.93
CA VAL A 346 5.95 -17.25 10.36
C VAL A 346 7.14 -18.21 10.53
N LYS A 347 6.94 -19.37 11.18
CA LYS A 347 7.99 -20.40 11.28
C LYS A 347 8.47 -20.88 9.91
N PHE A 348 7.55 -21.07 8.97
CA PHE A 348 7.91 -21.44 7.60
C PHE A 348 8.81 -20.38 6.96
N ARG A 349 8.48 -19.09 7.08
CA ARG A 349 9.32 -18.00 6.55
C ARG A 349 10.66 -17.89 7.28
N GLU A 350 10.68 -18.06 8.60
CA GLU A 350 11.92 -18.12 9.39
C GLU A 350 12.85 -19.24 8.91
N MET A 351 12.31 -20.44 8.64
CA MET A 351 13.09 -21.56 8.09
C MET A 351 13.52 -21.33 6.64
N GLN A 352 12.66 -20.70 5.82
CA GLN A 352 12.91 -20.49 4.41
C GLN A 352 13.99 -19.44 4.14
N MET A 353 13.95 -18.32 4.88
CA MET A 353 14.78 -17.15 4.57
C MET A 353 15.34 -16.41 5.80
N GLY A 354 15.12 -16.90 7.02
CA GLY A 354 15.59 -16.24 8.24
C GLY A 354 17.11 -16.25 8.42
N GLN A 355 17.85 -17.07 7.68
CA GLN A 355 19.32 -17.16 7.69
C GLN A 355 19.96 -16.61 6.40
N GLY A 356 19.18 -15.95 5.55
CA GLY A 356 19.63 -15.39 4.28
C GLY A 356 18.64 -15.61 3.15
N GLY A 357 18.95 -15.03 1.99
CA GLY A 357 18.07 -14.99 0.82
C GLY A 357 17.27 -13.69 0.75
N LEU A 358 16.40 -13.58 -0.26
CA LEU A 358 15.60 -12.39 -0.53
C LEU A 358 14.12 -12.76 -0.61
N MET A 359 13.29 -11.96 0.05
CA MET A 359 11.87 -11.87 -0.29
C MET A 359 11.76 -11.01 -1.55
N LYS A 360 11.34 -11.62 -2.66
CA LYS A 360 11.27 -10.95 -3.95
C LYS A 360 10.17 -9.90 -3.95
N GLY A 361 10.44 -8.72 -4.52
CA GLY A 361 9.48 -7.62 -4.61
C GLY A 361 8.19 -8.01 -5.33
N GLN A 362 8.28 -8.87 -6.36
CA GLN A 362 7.12 -9.37 -7.11
C GLN A 362 6.14 -10.18 -6.24
N ASP A 363 6.64 -11.00 -5.33
CA ASP A 363 5.81 -11.81 -4.43
C ASP A 363 5.07 -10.89 -3.45
N LEU A 364 5.78 -9.87 -2.94
CA LEU A 364 5.24 -8.88 -2.01
C LEU A 364 4.19 -7.98 -2.68
N ALA A 365 4.47 -7.50 -3.90
CA ALA A 365 3.55 -6.68 -4.69
C ALA A 365 2.27 -7.44 -5.06
N SER A 366 2.40 -8.74 -5.36
CA SER A 366 1.25 -9.61 -5.58
C SER A 366 0.37 -9.68 -4.34
N THR A 367 0.95 -9.91 -3.15
CA THR A 367 0.19 -9.91 -1.89
C THR A 367 -0.61 -8.62 -1.68
N PHE A 368 0.00 -7.45 -1.92
CA PHE A 368 -0.69 -6.16 -1.78
C PHE A 368 -1.78 -5.93 -2.84
N SER A 369 -1.55 -6.34 -4.09
CA SER A 369 -2.52 -6.15 -5.18
C SER A 369 -3.79 -6.99 -4.97
N PHE A 370 -3.67 -8.19 -4.41
CA PHE A 370 -4.81 -9.05 -4.08
C PHE A 370 -5.63 -8.60 -2.86
N LEU A 371 -5.20 -7.56 -2.14
CA LEU A 371 -6.00 -6.97 -1.06
C LEU A 371 -7.24 -6.21 -1.58
N ARG A 372 -7.24 -5.77 -2.85
CA ARG A 372 -8.40 -5.19 -3.54
C ARG A 372 -8.52 -5.72 -4.97
N PRO A 373 -8.94 -6.99 -5.16
CA PRO A 373 -8.90 -7.65 -6.46
C PRO A 373 -9.79 -6.95 -7.50
N ASN A 374 -10.94 -6.40 -7.08
CA ASN A 374 -11.85 -5.70 -7.99
C ASN A 374 -11.23 -4.41 -8.55
N ASP A 375 -10.58 -3.61 -7.70
CA ASP A 375 -10.05 -2.30 -8.09
C ASP A 375 -8.69 -2.40 -8.82
N LEU A 376 -7.84 -3.35 -8.40
CA LEU A 376 -6.43 -3.43 -8.82
C LEU A 376 -6.13 -4.59 -9.78
N VAL A 377 -7.04 -5.56 -9.94
CA VAL A 377 -6.83 -6.70 -10.86
C VAL A 377 -7.91 -6.75 -11.92
N TRP A 378 -9.17 -6.96 -11.52
CA TRP A 378 -10.24 -7.27 -12.46
C TRP A 378 -10.63 -6.10 -13.38
N ASN A 379 -10.57 -4.86 -12.89
CA ASN A 379 -10.80 -3.69 -13.74
C ASN A 379 -9.84 -3.63 -14.95
N TYR A 380 -8.54 -3.91 -14.72
CA TYR A 380 -7.53 -3.90 -15.77
C TYR A 380 -7.61 -5.14 -16.66
N VAL A 381 -7.91 -6.31 -16.11
CA VAL A 381 -8.20 -7.52 -16.91
C VAL A 381 -9.32 -7.25 -17.91
N VAL A 382 -10.41 -6.61 -17.48
CA VAL A 382 -11.54 -6.28 -18.36
C VAL A 382 -11.16 -5.25 -19.42
N GLY A 383 -10.55 -4.13 -19.03
CA GLY A 383 -10.13 -3.09 -19.97
C GLY A 383 -9.07 -3.59 -20.96
N ASN A 384 -7.96 -4.11 -20.44
CA ASN A 384 -6.80 -4.49 -21.23
C ASN A 384 -7.09 -5.68 -22.13
N TYR A 385 -7.68 -6.76 -21.58
CA TYR A 385 -7.75 -8.04 -22.29
C TYR A 385 -9.07 -8.23 -23.02
N LEU A 386 -10.20 -7.78 -22.46
CA LEU A 386 -11.51 -7.94 -23.13
C LEU A 386 -11.81 -6.80 -24.10
N LYS A 387 -11.38 -5.57 -23.78
CA LYS A 387 -11.67 -4.38 -24.60
C LYS A 387 -10.48 -3.89 -25.43
N GLY A 388 -9.28 -4.45 -25.25
CA GLY A 388 -8.07 -4.03 -25.96
C GLY A 388 -7.64 -2.61 -25.61
N GLU A 389 -8.08 -2.10 -24.47
CA GLU A 389 -7.76 -0.76 -24.01
C GLU A 389 -6.31 -0.72 -23.53
N THR A 390 -5.70 0.46 -23.61
CA THR A 390 -4.42 0.71 -22.99
C THR A 390 -4.71 1.44 -21.68
N PRO A 391 -4.22 0.96 -20.53
CA PRO A 391 -4.49 1.62 -19.26
C PRO A 391 -3.95 3.06 -19.29
N PRO A 392 -4.66 4.02 -18.67
CA PRO A 392 -4.23 5.41 -18.69
C PRO A 392 -2.86 5.56 -18.02
N PRO A 393 -2.01 6.51 -18.46
CA PRO A 393 -0.75 6.78 -17.78
C PRO A 393 -1.03 7.34 -16.39
N PHE A 394 -0.73 6.55 -15.38
CA PHE A 394 -0.92 6.92 -13.99
C PHE A 394 0.33 6.61 -13.19
N ASP A 395 1.01 7.68 -12.78
CA ASP A 395 2.28 7.65 -12.04
C ASP A 395 2.21 6.81 -10.76
N LEU A 396 1.08 6.82 -10.06
CA LEU A 396 0.84 5.97 -8.88
C LEU A 396 0.94 4.48 -9.19
N LEU A 397 0.45 4.04 -10.35
CA LEU A 397 0.49 2.64 -10.74
C LEU A 397 1.86 2.25 -11.26
N TYR A 398 2.58 3.18 -11.91
CA TYR A 398 3.99 2.98 -12.27
C TYR A 398 4.85 2.75 -11.03
N TRP A 399 4.63 3.54 -9.97
CA TRP A 399 5.27 3.31 -8.67
C TRP A 399 4.90 1.95 -8.05
N ASN A 400 3.63 1.55 -8.16
CA ASN A 400 3.17 0.29 -7.58
C ASN A 400 3.79 -0.94 -8.28
N SER A 401 4.05 -0.86 -9.60
CA SER A 401 4.79 -1.89 -10.33
C SER A 401 6.28 -1.94 -9.95
N ASP A 402 6.89 -0.80 -9.60
CA ASP A 402 8.32 -0.68 -9.30
C ASP A 402 8.66 -1.11 -7.86
N SER A 403 8.59 -2.43 -7.64
CA SER A 403 8.73 -3.08 -6.33
C SER A 403 10.19 -3.27 -5.92
N THR A 404 10.47 -3.39 -4.62
CA THR A 404 11.82 -3.68 -4.09
C THR A 404 11.86 -5.02 -3.35
N ASN A 405 13.03 -5.65 -3.36
CA ASN A 405 13.30 -6.85 -2.58
C ASN A 405 13.45 -6.49 -1.09
N LEU A 406 13.30 -7.48 -0.20
CA LEU A 406 13.67 -7.35 1.21
C LEU A 406 14.62 -8.49 1.59
N PRO A 407 15.64 -8.24 2.44
CA PRO A 407 16.45 -9.31 2.98
C PRO A 407 15.60 -10.30 3.78
N GLY A 408 15.88 -11.59 3.63
CA GLY A 408 15.14 -12.66 4.30
C GLY A 408 15.11 -12.52 5.83
N PRO A 409 16.26 -12.29 6.51
CA PRO A 409 16.31 -12.09 7.96
C PRO A 409 15.49 -10.89 8.42
N PHE A 410 15.57 -9.76 7.69
CA PHE A 410 14.73 -8.59 7.92
C PHE A 410 13.24 -8.94 7.87
N TYR A 411 12.79 -9.58 6.78
CA TYR A 411 11.37 -9.88 6.57
C TYR A 411 10.82 -10.87 7.61
N ALA A 412 11.55 -11.95 7.89
CA ALA A 412 11.14 -12.94 8.88
C ALA A 412 11.05 -12.33 10.29
N TRP A 413 12.05 -11.52 10.68
CA TRP A 413 12.04 -10.81 11.96
C TRP A 413 10.87 -9.83 12.06
N TYR A 414 10.58 -9.09 10.98
CA TYR A 414 9.48 -8.12 10.90
C TYR A 414 8.11 -8.79 11.10
N LEU A 415 7.86 -9.92 10.44
CA LEU A 415 6.63 -10.70 10.61
C LEU A 415 6.46 -11.21 12.05
N ARG A 416 7.51 -11.83 12.60
CA ARG A 416 7.50 -12.41 13.95
C ARG A 416 7.24 -11.37 15.02
N ASN A 417 8.05 -10.31 15.03
CA ASN A 417 8.06 -9.38 16.15
C ASN A 417 6.91 -8.37 16.10
N PHE A 418 6.39 -8.04 14.92
CA PHE A 418 5.32 -7.05 14.78
C PHE A 418 3.99 -7.66 14.41
N TYR A 419 3.85 -8.22 13.21
CA TYR A 419 2.55 -8.71 12.74
C TYR A 419 2.00 -9.85 13.60
N LEU A 420 2.85 -10.77 14.05
CA LEU A 420 2.39 -11.92 14.84
C LEU A 420 2.33 -11.61 16.34
N GLU A 421 3.39 -11.03 16.90
CA GLU A 421 3.52 -10.89 18.36
C GLU A 421 3.36 -9.47 18.90
N ASN A 422 3.27 -8.46 18.01
CA ASN A 422 3.09 -7.05 18.34
C ASN A 422 3.97 -6.58 19.52
N ARG A 423 5.26 -6.94 19.49
CA ARG A 423 6.20 -6.73 20.60
C ARG A 423 6.61 -5.26 20.75
N LEU A 424 6.47 -4.44 19.71
CA LEU A 424 6.90 -3.03 19.71
C LEU A 424 6.19 -2.19 20.77
N VAL A 425 4.88 -2.43 20.97
CA VAL A 425 4.07 -1.71 21.95
C VAL A 425 4.14 -2.29 23.36
N GLN A 426 4.94 -3.36 23.56
CA GLN A 426 5.11 -4.03 24.85
C GLN A 426 6.48 -3.66 25.44
N PRO A 427 6.54 -2.75 26.44
CA PRO A 427 7.81 -2.27 26.98
C PRO A 427 8.76 -3.39 27.39
N GLY A 428 9.99 -3.34 26.87
CA GLY A 428 11.07 -4.27 27.17
C GLY A 428 10.94 -5.68 26.58
N LYS A 429 9.90 -5.96 25.78
CA LYS A 429 9.73 -7.27 25.10
C LYS A 429 10.50 -7.40 23.80
N LEU A 430 10.80 -6.28 23.16
CA LEU A 430 11.55 -6.23 21.93
C LEU A 430 12.97 -5.72 22.19
N THR A 431 13.96 -6.35 21.57
CA THR A 431 15.34 -5.87 21.54
C THR A 431 15.70 -5.51 20.11
N VAL A 432 16.21 -4.30 19.91
CA VAL A 432 16.67 -3.76 18.62
C VAL A 432 17.98 -3.01 18.88
N CYS A 433 19.00 -3.26 18.06
CA CYS A 433 20.32 -2.62 18.19
C CYS A 433 20.90 -2.75 19.61
N SER A 434 20.73 -3.94 20.20
CA SER A 434 21.07 -4.31 21.58
C SER A 434 20.32 -3.56 22.70
N GLU A 435 19.35 -2.71 22.37
CA GLU A 435 18.55 -1.96 23.35
C GLU A 435 17.17 -2.56 23.57
N LYS A 436 16.67 -2.49 24.80
CA LYS A 436 15.29 -2.88 25.11
C LYS A 436 14.33 -1.74 24.75
N MET A 437 13.41 -2.03 23.85
CA MET A 437 12.51 -1.00 23.31
C MET A 437 11.43 -0.63 24.31
N ASP A 438 11.21 0.67 24.47
CA ASP A 438 10.11 1.24 25.23
C ASP A 438 9.65 2.56 24.59
N LEU A 439 8.52 2.52 23.88
CA LEU A 439 7.94 3.71 23.26
C LEU A 439 7.45 4.75 24.27
N GLY A 440 7.32 4.37 25.55
CA GLY A 440 7.04 5.28 26.66
C GLY A 440 8.13 6.33 26.90
N GLN A 441 9.32 6.16 26.31
CA GLN A 441 10.40 7.14 26.37
C GLN A 441 10.31 8.22 25.28
N LEU A 442 9.43 8.06 24.28
CA LEU A 442 9.29 9.01 23.17
C LEU A 442 8.41 10.21 23.55
N THR A 443 9.01 11.16 24.25
CA THR A 443 8.31 12.37 24.76
C THR A 443 8.16 13.49 23.73
N LEU A 444 8.84 13.39 22.58
CA LEU A 444 8.79 14.39 21.51
C LEU A 444 7.37 14.59 20.94
N PRO A 445 7.04 15.79 20.41
CA PRO A 445 5.81 16.02 19.67
C PRO A 445 5.68 15.11 18.44
N VAL A 446 4.49 14.53 18.24
CA VAL A 446 4.19 13.63 17.12
C VAL A 446 2.97 14.07 16.32
N TYR A 447 3.09 14.03 15.00
CA TYR A 447 1.98 14.15 14.05
C TYR A 447 1.68 12.77 13.47
N ILE A 448 0.45 12.29 13.65
CA ILE A 448 0.02 10.96 13.23
C ILE A 448 -1.07 11.13 12.18
N TYR A 449 -0.88 10.52 11.02
CA TYR A 449 -1.83 10.54 9.93
C TYR A 449 -2.32 9.13 9.60
N GLY A 450 -3.64 8.97 9.50
CA GLY A 450 -4.30 7.78 8.94
C GLY A 450 -5.22 8.16 7.77
N SER A 451 -5.51 7.22 6.88
CA SER A 451 -6.43 7.44 5.76
C SER A 451 -7.68 6.58 5.90
N ARG A 452 -8.87 7.19 5.75
CA ARG A 452 -10.17 6.61 6.15
C ARG A 452 -10.47 5.27 5.46
N GLU A 453 -10.11 5.12 4.19
CA GLU A 453 -10.37 3.94 3.37
C GLU A 453 -9.08 3.13 3.12
N ASP A 454 -8.06 3.33 3.97
CA ASP A 454 -6.82 2.57 3.95
C ASP A 454 -7.06 1.13 4.42
N HIS A 455 -6.64 0.18 3.60
CA HIS A 455 -6.76 -1.25 3.83
C HIS A 455 -5.40 -1.92 4.09
N ILE A 456 -4.31 -1.18 3.90
CA ILE A 456 -2.93 -1.62 4.17
C ILE A 456 -2.57 -1.27 5.61
N VAL A 457 -2.84 -0.01 5.98
CA VAL A 457 -2.72 0.48 7.37
C VAL A 457 -4.06 1.08 7.76
N PRO A 458 -4.99 0.28 8.32
CA PRO A 458 -6.30 0.78 8.72
C PRO A 458 -6.20 2.04 9.56
N ALA A 459 -7.13 2.98 9.38
CA ALA A 459 -7.14 4.22 10.16
C ALA A 459 -7.18 3.96 11.67
N THR A 460 -7.84 2.88 12.10
CA THR A 460 -7.87 2.38 13.48
C THR A 460 -6.48 2.04 14.00
N ALA A 461 -5.68 1.34 13.19
CA ALA A 461 -4.32 0.95 13.51
C ALA A 461 -3.37 2.16 13.57
N ALA A 462 -3.48 3.08 12.62
CA ALA A 462 -2.75 4.35 12.68
C ALA A 462 -3.13 5.15 13.95
N TYR A 463 -4.42 5.21 14.27
CA TYR A 463 -4.95 5.89 15.46
C TYR A 463 -4.47 5.24 16.77
N ALA A 464 -4.31 3.92 16.83
CA ALA A 464 -3.82 3.21 18.02
C ALA A 464 -2.45 3.73 18.49
N SER A 465 -1.62 4.26 17.58
CA SER A 465 -0.37 4.97 17.92
C SER A 465 -0.57 6.11 18.94
N THR A 466 -1.74 6.74 18.97
CA THR A 466 -2.08 7.80 19.93
C THR A 466 -2.19 7.30 21.37
N GLN A 467 -2.43 6.00 21.56
CA GLN A 467 -2.54 5.34 22.86
C GLN A 467 -1.18 4.86 23.37
N VAL A 468 -0.20 4.69 22.48
CA VAL A 468 1.14 4.18 22.79
C VAL A 468 2.15 5.31 23.01
N LEU A 469 2.12 6.35 22.15
CA LEU A 469 3.09 7.43 22.20
C LEU A 469 2.72 8.48 23.27
N PRO A 470 3.60 8.79 24.23
CA PRO A 470 3.28 9.69 25.34
C PRO A 470 3.43 11.18 24.99
N GLY A 471 4.24 11.51 23.97
CA GLY A 471 4.49 12.88 23.55
C GLY A 471 3.26 13.67 23.12
N LYS A 472 3.42 14.98 22.89
CA LYS A 472 2.31 15.84 22.45
C LYS A 472 1.84 15.40 21.05
N LYS A 473 0.61 14.90 20.99
CA LYS A 473 0.02 14.30 19.77
C LYS A 473 -0.80 15.29 18.96
N ARG A 474 -0.78 15.11 17.63
CA ARG A 474 -1.77 15.61 16.68
C ARG A 474 -2.16 14.45 15.78
N PHE A 475 -3.43 14.04 15.81
CA PHE A 475 -3.96 13.04 14.88
C PHE A 475 -4.80 13.72 13.80
N VAL A 476 -4.61 13.30 12.55
CA VAL A 476 -5.39 13.74 11.40
C VAL A 476 -5.78 12.53 10.57
N MET A 477 -7.05 12.48 10.16
CA MET A 477 -7.54 11.45 9.25
C MET A 477 -7.79 12.06 7.88
N GLY A 478 -7.15 11.59 6.82
CA GLY A 478 -7.47 12.00 5.46
C GLY A 478 -8.53 11.12 4.82
N ALA A 479 -9.29 11.64 3.86
CA ALA A 479 -10.17 10.82 3.02
C ALA A 479 -9.39 9.91 2.06
N SER A 480 -10.09 9.02 1.36
CA SER A 480 -9.54 8.06 0.38
C SER A 480 -8.69 6.94 1.01
N GLY A 481 -7.96 6.19 0.20
CA GLY A 481 -7.14 5.05 0.62
C GLY A 481 -5.65 5.36 0.74
N HIS A 482 -4.84 4.36 1.10
CA HIS A 482 -3.41 4.44 1.47
C HIS A 482 -2.62 5.54 0.74
N ILE A 483 -2.49 5.44 -0.58
CA ILE A 483 -1.71 6.40 -1.37
C ILE A 483 -2.52 7.64 -1.74
N ALA A 484 -3.77 7.47 -2.18
CA ALA A 484 -4.61 8.56 -2.67
C ALA A 484 -5.01 9.57 -1.58
N GLY A 485 -5.00 9.14 -0.31
CA GLY A 485 -5.19 9.99 0.86
C GLY A 485 -3.91 10.70 1.28
N VAL A 486 -2.78 9.98 1.34
CA VAL A 486 -1.47 10.56 1.68
C VAL A 486 -1.02 11.56 0.62
N ILE A 487 -1.05 11.16 -0.65
CA ILE A 487 -0.65 11.99 -1.80
C ILE A 487 -1.85 12.80 -2.29
N ASN A 488 -2.15 13.88 -1.55
CA ASN A 488 -3.25 14.79 -1.86
C ASN A 488 -2.72 16.23 -1.91
N PRO A 489 -2.16 16.71 -3.03
CA PRO A 489 -1.60 18.06 -3.10
C PRO A 489 -2.67 19.16 -2.91
N PRO A 490 -2.42 20.21 -2.10
CA PRO A 490 -3.36 21.30 -1.86
C PRO A 490 -3.84 22.01 -3.14
N SER A 491 -2.95 22.15 -4.13
CA SER A 491 -3.21 22.84 -5.40
C SER A 491 -4.36 22.25 -6.21
N LYS A 492 -4.71 20.98 -5.99
CA LYS A 492 -5.80 20.30 -6.70
C LYS A 492 -7.17 20.50 -6.04
N GLY A 493 -7.23 20.99 -4.79
CA GLY A 493 -8.49 21.27 -4.09
C GLY A 493 -9.43 20.06 -3.93
N LYS A 494 -8.88 18.83 -3.89
CA LYS A 494 -9.66 17.59 -3.83
C LYS A 494 -9.78 17.07 -2.38
N ARG A 495 -10.84 16.29 -2.16
CA ARG A 495 -11.11 15.51 -0.94
C ARG A 495 -11.27 16.38 0.32
N SER A 496 -11.15 15.75 1.47
CA SER A 496 -11.28 16.34 2.80
C SER A 496 -10.36 15.60 3.80
N HIS A 497 -10.26 16.18 4.99
CA HIS A 497 -9.57 15.59 6.14
C HIS A 497 -10.29 15.97 7.43
N TRP A 498 -10.16 15.15 8.47
CA TRP A 498 -10.76 15.35 9.78
C TRP A 498 -9.69 15.75 10.79
N ILE A 499 -10.00 16.75 11.60
CA ILE A 499 -9.17 17.16 12.75
C ILE A 499 -10.04 17.36 13.97
N ARG A 500 -9.44 17.19 15.15
CA ARG A 500 -10.09 17.42 16.43
C ARG A 500 -9.37 18.55 17.18
N ALA A 501 -10.12 19.59 17.55
CA ALA A 501 -9.54 20.83 18.12
C ALA A 501 -9.19 20.72 19.61
N ASP A 502 -9.91 19.89 20.38
CA ASP A 502 -9.76 19.77 21.84
C ASP A 502 -8.53 18.95 22.28
N SER A 503 -7.75 18.43 21.33
CA SER A 503 -6.56 17.59 21.56
C SER A 503 -6.82 16.37 22.45
N LYS A 504 -8.05 15.85 22.47
CA LYS A 504 -8.39 14.60 23.18
C LYS A 504 -8.17 13.38 22.27
N PHE A 505 -7.72 12.30 22.88
CA PHE A 505 -7.44 11.01 22.23
C PHE A 505 -8.16 9.89 23.00
N PRO A 506 -9.49 9.75 22.84
CA PRO A 506 -10.23 8.65 23.45
C PRO A 506 -9.72 7.28 22.96
N ALA A 507 -10.13 6.20 23.62
CA ALA A 507 -9.57 4.86 23.37
C ALA A 507 -9.79 4.36 21.93
N THR A 508 -10.89 4.76 21.28
CA THR A 508 -11.25 4.29 19.93
C THR A 508 -11.29 5.43 18.91
N LEU A 509 -11.05 5.09 17.65
CA LEU A 509 -11.16 6.03 16.53
C LEU A 509 -12.58 6.57 16.37
N ASP A 510 -13.61 5.73 16.57
CA ASP A 510 -15.01 6.17 16.46
C ASP A 510 -15.35 7.27 17.47
N GLN A 511 -14.91 7.13 18.72
CA GLN A 511 -15.06 8.17 19.75
C GLN A 511 -14.26 9.43 19.41
N TRP A 512 -13.12 9.28 18.73
CA TRP A 512 -12.36 10.42 18.25
C TRP A 512 -13.13 11.16 17.15
N LEU A 513 -13.72 10.44 16.20
CA LEU A 513 -14.51 10.96 15.09
C LEU A 513 -15.76 11.72 15.54
N GLU A 514 -16.42 11.30 16.61
CA GLU A 514 -17.57 12.01 17.20
C GLU A 514 -17.26 13.48 17.56
N GLY A 515 -16.00 13.79 17.87
CA GLY A 515 -15.55 15.16 18.16
C GLY A 515 -14.65 15.76 17.08
N ALA A 516 -14.46 15.09 15.95
CA ALA A 516 -13.66 15.59 14.84
C ALA A 516 -14.54 16.36 13.85
N THR A 517 -13.96 17.41 13.26
CA THR A 517 -14.61 18.22 12.22
C THR A 517 -13.99 17.87 10.87
N GLU A 518 -14.83 17.70 9.85
CA GLU A 518 -14.38 17.57 8.46
C GLU A 518 -13.99 18.93 7.88
N HIS A 519 -12.81 19.00 7.26
CA HIS A 519 -12.30 20.16 6.55
C HIS A 519 -12.10 19.83 5.07
N PRO A 520 -12.58 20.66 4.14
CA PRO A 520 -12.35 20.45 2.72
C PRO A 520 -10.86 20.64 2.38
N GLY A 521 -10.40 19.89 1.38
CA GLY A 521 -9.05 20.00 0.84
C GLY A 521 -8.02 19.10 1.53
N SER A 522 -6.75 19.39 1.23
CA SER A 522 -5.60 18.58 1.63
C SER A 522 -5.26 18.73 3.12
N TRP A 523 -4.86 17.62 3.75
CA TRP A 523 -4.25 17.63 5.08
C TRP A 523 -2.82 18.20 5.09
N TRP A 524 -2.16 18.32 3.93
CA TRP A 524 -0.78 18.83 3.85
C TRP A 524 -0.65 20.24 4.42
N THR A 525 -1.68 21.09 4.26
CA THR A 525 -1.68 22.45 4.80
C THR A 525 -1.70 22.46 6.33
N ASP A 526 -2.46 21.53 6.92
CA ASP A 526 -2.50 21.32 8.36
C ASP A 526 -1.14 20.85 8.89
N TRP A 527 -0.58 19.81 8.25
CA TRP A 527 0.72 19.26 8.58
C TRP A 527 1.85 20.30 8.45
N SER A 528 1.92 21.06 7.35
CA SER A 528 2.93 22.10 7.20
C SER A 528 2.79 23.21 8.23
N GLY A 529 1.55 23.53 8.65
CA GLY A 529 1.31 24.48 9.73
C GLY A 529 1.84 23.98 11.07
N TRP A 530 1.62 22.70 11.39
CA TRP A 530 2.15 22.05 12.57
C TRP A 530 3.69 21.96 12.53
N LEU A 531 4.26 21.50 11.41
CA LEU A 531 5.71 21.31 11.24
C LEU A 531 6.47 22.64 11.35
N LYS A 532 5.92 23.72 10.79
CA LYS A 532 6.44 25.08 10.95
C LYS A 532 6.62 25.48 12.43
N GLY A 533 5.71 25.05 13.31
CA GLY A 533 5.80 25.29 14.75
C GLY A 533 7.01 24.62 15.43
N HIS A 534 7.56 23.57 14.81
CA HIS A 534 8.70 22.80 15.31
C HIS A 534 10.00 23.06 14.55
N ALA A 535 9.99 23.93 13.54
CA ALA A 535 11.11 24.10 12.61
C ALA A 535 12.19 25.11 13.05
N GLY A 536 11.92 25.89 14.12
CA GLY A 536 12.83 26.94 14.60
C GLY A 536 12.77 28.22 13.76
N LYS A 537 13.75 29.11 13.91
CA LYS A 537 13.78 30.38 13.15
C LYS A 537 14.17 30.14 11.70
N GLN A 538 13.88 31.12 10.84
CA GLN A 538 14.35 31.12 9.45
C GLN A 538 15.79 31.63 9.35
N ILE A 539 16.61 30.90 8.61
CA ILE A 539 18.01 31.22 8.27
C ILE A 539 18.16 31.32 6.74
N ALA A 540 19.25 31.92 6.27
CA ALA A 540 19.54 31.95 4.83
C ALA A 540 19.66 30.52 4.28
N ALA A 541 19.08 30.28 3.11
CA ALA A 541 19.18 28.98 2.45
C ALA A 541 20.64 28.64 2.12
N PRO A 542 21.07 27.37 2.31
CA PRO A 542 22.40 26.93 1.90
C PRO A 542 22.58 27.09 0.38
N LYS A 543 23.77 27.53 -0.04
CA LYS A 543 24.10 27.76 -1.46
C LYS A 543 24.67 26.53 -2.18
N ALA A 544 25.01 25.49 -1.42
CA ALA A 544 25.59 24.25 -1.92
C ALA A 544 25.01 23.07 -1.13
N TYR A 545 25.02 21.90 -1.75
CA TYR A 545 24.65 20.64 -1.10
C TYR A 545 25.77 20.15 -0.19
N GLY A 546 25.38 19.44 0.86
CA GLY A 546 26.25 18.78 1.80
C GLY A 546 27.14 19.73 2.60
N LYS A 547 28.30 19.23 3.06
CA LYS A 547 29.24 20.00 3.87
C LYS A 547 30.66 19.46 3.79
N GLY A 548 31.60 20.37 3.48
CA GLY A 548 33.02 20.05 3.41
C GLY A 548 33.34 18.99 2.35
N THR A 549 34.49 18.33 2.49
CA THR A 549 34.90 17.24 1.59
C THR A 549 34.24 15.91 1.94
N LYS A 550 33.88 15.70 3.21
CA LYS A 550 33.27 14.45 3.71
C LYS A 550 31.88 14.20 3.12
N PHE A 551 31.05 15.23 3.02
CA PHE A 551 29.69 15.15 2.49
C PHE A 551 29.57 15.98 1.22
N LYS A 552 30.48 15.78 0.28
CA LYS A 552 30.38 16.43 -1.04
C LYS A 552 29.25 15.76 -1.82
N ALA A 553 28.51 16.53 -2.63
CA ALA A 553 27.57 15.98 -3.59
C ALA A 553 28.25 14.91 -4.47
N ILE A 554 27.66 13.71 -4.50
CA ILE A 554 28.15 12.53 -5.21
C ILE A 554 27.58 12.53 -6.63
N GLU A 555 26.25 12.55 -6.75
CA GLU A 555 25.51 12.60 -8.01
C GLU A 555 24.19 13.37 -7.84
N PRO A 556 23.55 13.85 -8.92
CA PRO A 556 22.23 14.48 -8.84
C PRO A 556 21.14 13.54 -8.32
N ALA A 557 20.15 14.09 -7.63
CA ALA A 557 18.89 13.39 -7.36
C ALA A 557 18.25 12.92 -8.69
N PRO A 558 17.55 11.77 -8.71
CA PRO A 558 17.11 10.99 -7.56
C PRO A 558 18.10 9.91 -7.10
N GLY A 559 19.35 9.95 -7.58
CA GLY A 559 20.39 8.97 -7.25
C GLY A 559 20.34 7.69 -8.10
N SER A 560 21.31 6.81 -7.90
CA SER A 560 21.45 5.54 -8.62
C SER A 560 20.71 4.38 -7.95
N TYR A 561 20.54 4.40 -6.62
CA TYR A 561 19.88 3.30 -5.89
C TYR A 561 18.40 3.14 -6.28
N VAL A 562 17.68 4.25 -6.42
CA VAL A 562 16.27 4.22 -6.84
C VAL A 562 16.07 3.69 -8.27
N LYS A 563 17.10 3.70 -9.10
CA LYS A 563 17.04 3.24 -10.50
C LYS A 563 17.27 1.73 -10.64
N GLN A 564 17.67 1.05 -9.57
CA GLN A 564 17.87 -0.40 -9.56
C GLN A 564 16.51 -1.12 -9.73
N LYS A 565 16.46 -2.13 -10.60
CA LYS A 565 15.28 -2.99 -10.78
C LYS A 565 15.36 -4.20 -9.84
N SER A 566 14.21 -4.78 -9.48
CA SER A 566 14.07 -5.94 -8.60
C SER A 566 14.38 -7.28 -9.24
#